data_AF-W2QDI0-F1
#
_entry.id   AF-W2QDI0-F1
#
_cell.length_a   1.000
_cell.length_b   1.000
_cell.length_c   1.000
_cell.angle_alpha   90.00
_cell.angle_beta   90.00
_cell.angle_gamma   90.00
#
_symmetry.space_group_name_H-M   'P 1'
#
loop_
_entity.id
_entity.type
_entity.pdbx_description
1 polymer ?
#
loop_
_entity_poly.entity_id
_entity_poly.type
_entity_poly.pdbx_seq_one_letter_code
_entity_poly.pdbx_strand_id
1 'polypeptide(L)'
;MGTTKPPAFKSKHTVKYGLKVSARAPGSSKVTSVICRFCSRFGREDKPNAQHKASSRHKVYQKFLPYLYESDNKGQHPIKWAEYTVVYPMMKIMRLL
;
A
#
# COMPACT_ATOMS: atom_id res chain seq x y z
N MET A 1 -20.93 -23.54 -4.82
CA MET A 1 -20.43 -22.15 -4.67
C MET A 1 -18.92 -22.20 -4.50
N GLY A 2 -18.15 -21.82 -5.53
CA GLY A 2 -16.70 -21.94 -5.51
C GLY A 2 -16.06 -20.94 -4.55
N THR A 3 -15.38 -21.42 -3.52
CA THR A 3 -14.57 -20.58 -2.61
C THR A 3 -13.30 -20.16 -3.32
N THR A 4 -13.38 -19.12 -4.15
CA THR A 4 -12.19 -18.57 -4.83
C THR A 4 -11.20 -18.06 -3.79
N LYS A 5 -10.08 -18.77 -3.65
CA LYS A 5 -8.96 -18.40 -2.77
C LYS A 5 -8.49 -16.99 -3.11
N PRO A 6 -8.33 -16.09 -2.12
CA PRO A 6 -7.84 -14.74 -2.38
C PRO A 6 -6.44 -14.80 -3.03
N PRO A 7 -6.14 -13.89 -3.97
CA PRO A 7 -4.90 -13.91 -4.72
C PRO A 7 -3.69 -13.78 -3.79
N ALA A 8 -2.62 -14.52 -4.09
CA ALA A 8 -1.35 -14.39 -3.39
C ALA A 8 -0.71 -13.02 -3.62
N PHE A 9 0.07 -12.56 -2.65
CA PHE A 9 0.77 -11.29 -2.75
C PHE A 9 1.82 -11.32 -3.87
N LYS A 10 1.81 -10.31 -4.75
CA LYS A 10 2.83 -10.15 -5.80
C LYS A 10 3.87 -9.14 -5.33
N SER A 11 5.15 -9.52 -5.33
CA SER A 11 6.26 -8.66 -4.87
C SER A 11 6.27 -7.28 -5.53
N LYS A 12 5.91 -7.20 -6.82
CA LYS A 12 5.78 -5.93 -7.57
C LYS A 12 4.80 -4.92 -6.95
N HIS A 13 3.86 -5.37 -6.12
CA HIS A 13 2.94 -4.49 -5.39
C HIS A 13 3.68 -3.63 -4.35
N THR A 14 4.81 -4.10 -3.80
CA THR A 14 5.59 -3.33 -2.81
C THR A 14 6.01 -1.97 -3.35
N VAL A 15 6.63 -1.96 -4.53
CA VAL A 15 7.04 -0.71 -5.18
C VAL A 15 5.82 -0.06 -5.82
N LYS A 16 5.03 -0.77 -6.63
CA LYS A 16 3.91 -0.13 -7.37
C LYS A 16 2.95 0.66 -6.49
N TYR A 17 2.65 0.16 -5.29
CA TYR A 17 1.62 0.70 -4.41
C TYR A 17 2.15 1.26 -3.10
N GLY A 18 3.47 1.34 -2.93
CA GLY A 18 4.06 1.83 -1.68
C GLY A 18 3.75 0.94 -0.48
N LEU A 19 3.95 -0.37 -0.60
CA LEU A 19 3.66 -1.35 0.45
C LEU A 19 4.94 -1.93 1.06
N LYS A 20 4.85 -2.41 2.30
CA LYS A 20 5.90 -3.20 2.97
C LYS A 20 5.29 -4.52 3.47
N VAL A 21 6.00 -5.62 3.31
CA VAL A 21 5.59 -6.89 3.93
C VAL A 21 5.70 -6.75 5.44
N SER A 22 4.60 -7.01 6.15
CA SER A 22 4.52 -6.92 7.61
C SER A 22 4.51 -8.28 8.28
N ALA A 23 4.03 -9.33 7.61
CA ALA A 23 4.10 -10.69 8.14
C ALA A 23 4.18 -11.74 7.03
N ARG A 24 4.78 -12.88 7.39
CA ARG A 24 4.81 -14.12 6.59
C ARG A 24 4.33 -15.29 7.45
N ALA A 25 3.82 -16.34 6.81
CA ALA A 25 3.40 -17.54 7.52
C ALA A 25 4.63 -18.29 8.07
N PRO A 26 4.56 -18.84 9.30
CA PRO A 26 5.66 -19.60 9.89
C PRO A 26 6.12 -20.74 8.98
N GLY A 27 7.43 -20.97 8.92
CA GLY A 27 8.01 -22.04 8.09
C GLY A 27 7.85 -21.86 6.57
N SER A 28 7.38 -20.70 6.09
CA SER A 28 7.26 -20.43 4.66
C SER A 28 7.58 -18.98 4.31
N SER A 29 7.90 -18.72 3.04
CA SER A 29 8.05 -17.36 2.52
C SER A 29 6.71 -16.69 2.18
N LYS A 30 5.57 -17.35 2.42
CA LYS A 30 4.25 -16.85 2.03
C LYS A 30 3.87 -15.60 2.82
N VAL A 31 3.65 -14.49 2.11
CA VAL A 31 3.19 -13.24 2.72
C VAL A 31 1.75 -13.38 3.22
N THR A 32 1.52 -12.99 4.48
CA THR A 32 0.20 -13.03 5.14
C THR A 32 -0.36 -11.64 5.41
N SER A 33 0.49 -10.62 5.53
CA SER A 33 0.05 -9.23 5.58
C SER A 33 1.07 -8.27 4.99
N VAL A 34 0.55 -7.15 4.51
CA VAL A 34 1.33 -5.98 4.09
C VAL A 34 0.77 -4.70 4.72
N ILE A 35 1.64 -3.74 4.95
CA ILE A 35 1.31 -2.44 5.53
C ILE A 35 1.52 -1.32 4.49
N CYS A 36 0.66 -0.31 4.51
CA CYS A 36 0.83 0.92 3.75
C CYS A 36 2.06 1.69 4.27
N ARG A 37 3.04 1.96 3.39
CA ARG A 37 4.25 2.71 3.79
C ARG A 37 3.96 4.18 4.06
N PHE A 38 2.98 4.77 3.37
CA PHE A 38 2.59 6.17 3.60
C PHE A 38 2.02 6.35 5.00
N CYS A 39 1.04 5.52 5.39
CA CYS A 39 0.55 5.41 6.76
C CYS A 39 1.69 5.27 7.77
N SER A 40 2.59 4.30 7.57
CA SER A 40 3.66 3.99 8.53
C SER A 40 4.75 5.05 8.64
N ARG A 41 4.93 5.90 7.62
CA ARG A 41 6.03 6.87 7.56
C ARG A 41 5.58 8.30 7.79
N PHE A 42 4.42 8.66 7.27
CA PHE A 42 3.90 10.03 7.26
C PHE A 42 2.59 10.17 8.05
N GLY A 43 1.94 9.06 8.40
CA GLY A 43 0.56 9.09 8.90
C GLY A 43 -0.43 9.41 7.79
N ARG A 44 -1.67 9.73 8.18
CA ARG A 44 -2.72 10.19 7.25
C ARG A 44 -2.57 11.68 7.04
N GLU A 45 -2.77 12.11 5.79
CA GLU A 45 -2.76 13.53 5.46
C GLU A 45 -4.05 14.19 5.94
N ASP A 46 -3.92 15.44 6.39
CA ASP A 46 -5.06 16.23 6.83
C ASP A 46 -5.99 16.53 5.65
N LYS A 47 -7.29 16.51 5.92
CA LYS A 47 -8.29 16.94 4.95
C LYS A 47 -8.64 18.40 5.22
N PRO A 48 -8.76 19.25 4.19
CA PRO A 48 -9.30 20.58 4.38
C PRO A 48 -10.68 20.45 5.05
N ASN A 49 -10.87 21.18 6.15
CA ASN A 49 -12.08 21.19 6.97
C ASN A 49 -12.34 19.92 7.81
N ALA A 50 -11.31 19.10 8.09
CA ALA A 50 -11.47 18.00 9.04
C ALA A 50 -11.76 18.52 10.45
N GLN A 51 -12.89 18.11 11.03
CA GLN A 51 -13.25 18.44 12.42
C GLN A 51 -12.37 17.71 13.46
N HIS A 52 -11.66 16.66 13.04
CA HIS A 52 -10.83 15.83 13.91
C HIS A 52 -9.45 15.60 13.30
N LYS A 53 -8.44 15.49 14.18
CA LYS A 53 -7.08 15.07 13.78
C LYS A 53 -7.12 13.68 13.15
N ALA A 54 -6.34 13.50 12.09
CA ALA A 54 -6.28 12.23 11.39
C ALA A 54 -5.72 11.12 12.30
N SER A 55 -6.30 9.91 12.20
CA SER A 55 -5.86 8.76 13.00
C SER A 55 -4.44 8.34 12.64
N SER A 56 -3.61 8.03 13.66
CA SER A 56 -2.28 7.45 13.51
C SER A 56 -2.28 5.95 13.15
N ARG A 57 -3.45 5.31 13.08
CA ARG A 57 -3.53 3.87 12.84
C ARG A 57 -3.11 3.52 11.41
N HIS A 58 -2.05 2.72 11.31
CA HIS A 58 -1.55 2.25 10.03
C HIS A 58 -2.50 1.26 9.35
N LYS A 59 -2.67 1.40 8.03
CA LYS A 59 -3.45 0.45 7.24
C LYS A 59 -2.66 -0.83 6.98
N VAL A 60 -3.19 -1.97 7.44
CA VAL A 60 -2.68 -3.32 7.19
C VAL A 60 -3.67 -4.09 6.32
N TYR A 61 -3.15 -4.83 5.34
CA TYR A 61 -3.94 -5.62 4.40
C TYR A 61 -3.56 -7.09 4.50
N GLN A 62 -4.58 -7.94 4.66
CA GLN A 62 -4.48 -9.40 4.50
C GLN A 62 -5.10 -9.87 3.16
N LYS A 63 -5.87 -8.99 2.50
CA LYS A 63 -6.40 -9.21 1.14
C LYS A 63 -5.54 -8.42 0.15
N PHE A 64 -4.96 -9.11 -0.83
CA PHE A 64 -3.96 -8.51 -1.72
C PHE A 64 -4.53 -7.93 -3.01
N LEU A 65 -5.53 -7.06 -2.89
CA LEU A 65 -6.28 -6.51 -4.02
C LEU A 65 -5.81 -5.09 -4.35
N PRO A 66 -5.30 -4.82 -5.57
CA PRO A 66 -4.78 -3.51 -5.96
C PRO A 66 -5.69 -2.31 -5.68
N TYR A 67 -6.99 -2.44 -5.97
CA TYR A 67 -7.93 -1.34 -5.77
C TYR A 67 -8.03 -0.89 -4.31
N LEU A 68 -7.81 -1.80 -3.34
CA LEU A 68 -7.81 -1.46 -1.91
C LEU A 68 -6.60 -0.60 -1.53
N TYR A 69 -5.47 -0.79 -2.21
CA TYR A 69 -4.27 0.01 -1.99
C TYR A 69 -4.44 1.39 -2.62
N GLU A 70 -4.92 1.43 -3.87
CA GLU A 70 -5.10 2.68 -4.61
C GLU A 70 -6.15 3.58 -3.95
N SER A 71 -7.25 2.99 -3.46
CA SER A 71 -8.28 3.71 -2.71
C SER A 71 -7.75 4.34 -1.43
N ASP A 72 -6.95 3.61 -0.65
CA ASP A 72 -6.31 4.12 0.57
C ASP A 72 -5.28 5.22 0.26
N ASN A 73 -4.39 4.97 -0.72
CA ASN A 73 -3.37 5.94 -1.12
C ASN A 73 -4.00 7.26 -1.60
N LYS A 74 -5.01 7.20 -2.48
CA LYS A 74 -5.70 8.40 -2.98
C LYS A 74 -6.51 9.09 -1.89
N GLY A 75 -7.12 8.34 -0.98
CA GLY A 75 -8.05 8.88 0.01
C GLY A 75 -7.39 9.40 1.29
N GLN A 76 -6.28 8.80 1.71
CA GLN A 76 -5.59 9.10 2.97
C GLN A 76 -4.23 9.78 2.77
N HIS A 77 -3.64 9.63 1.58
CA HIS A 77 -2.31 10.15 1.26
C HIS A 77 -2.26 10.84 -0.12
N PRO A 78 -3.24 11.67 -0.51
CA PRO A 78 -3.31 12.23 -1.86
C PRO A 78 -2.04 12.95 -2.32
N ILE A 79 -1.35 13.70 -1.45
CA ILE A 79 -0.14 14.46 -1.76
C ILE A 79 1.05 13.51 -1.95
N LYS A 80 1.36 12.67 -0.94
CA LYS A 80 2.47 11.72 -1.00
C LYS A 80 2.27 10.65 -2.06
N TRP A 81 1.03 10.25 -2.33
CA TRP A 81 0.72 9.36 -3.43
C TRP A 81 0.99 10.03 -4.78
N ALA A 82 0.57 11.28 -4.98
CA ALA A 82 0.85 12.01 -6.21
C ALA A 82 2.36 12.14 -6.47
N GLU A 83 3.13 12.61 -5.48
CA GLU A 83 4.60 12.68 -5.53
C GLU A 83 5.21 11.32 -5.92
N TYR A 84 4.75 10.23 -5.28
CA TYR A 84 5.26 8.89 -5.52
C TYR A 84 4.96 8.39 -6.94
N THR A 85 3.76 8.66 -7.45
CA THR A 85 3.35 8.21 -8.79
C THR A 85 4.04 8.94 -9.93
N VAL A 86 4.65 10.10 -9.70
CA VAL A 86 5.51 10.77 -10.68
C VAL A 86 6.87 10.07 -10.77
N VAL A 87 7.44 9.69 -9.62
CA VAL A 87 8.78 9.06 -9.54
C VAL A 87 8.75 7.58 -9.94
N TYR A 88 7.69 6.84 -9.57
CA TYR A 88 7.61 5.40 -9.82
C TYR A 88 7.74 4.98 -11.31
N PRO A 89 7.06 5.64 -12.27
CA PRO A 89 7.27 5.39 -13.70
C PRO A 89 8.73 5.60 -14.11
N MET A 90 9.39 6.63 -13.56
CA MET A 90 10.80 6.92 -13.83
C MET A 90 11.73 5.81 -13.30
N MET A 91 11.43 5.28 -12.11
CA MET A 91 12.18 4.15 -11.53
C MET A 91 12.01 2.82 -12.29
N LYS A 92 10.95 2.66 -13.10
CA LYS A 92 10.82 1.50 -14.00
C LYS A 92 11.72 1.61 -15.21
N ILE A 93 11.84 2.81 -15.78
CA ILE A 93 12.65 3.07 -16.98
C ILE A 93 14.12 2.84 -16.67
N MET A 94 14.62 3.33 -15.52
CA MET A 94 16.02 3.13 -15.09
C MET A 94 16.40 1.69 -14.74
N ARG A 95 15.45 0.74 -14.67
CA ARG A 95 15.76 -0.69 -14.46
C ARG A 95 15.84 -1.49 -15.76
N LEU A 96 15.57 -0.85 -16.90
CA LEU A 96 15.58 -1.44 -18.24
C LEU A 96 16.72 -0.88 -19.11
N LEU A 97 17.48 0.09 -18.59
CA LEU A 97 18.75 0.59 -19.13
C LEU A 97 19.87 0.05 -18.24
#